data_AF-A0A1Y1WQL9-F1
#
_entry.id   AF-A0A1Y1WQL9-F1
#
_cell.length_a   1.000
_cell.length_b   1.000
_cell.length_c   1.000
_cell.angle_alpha   90.00
_cell.angle_beta   90.00
_cell.angle_gamma   90.00
#
_symmetry.space_group_name_H-M   'P 1'
#
loop_
_entity.id
_entity.type
_entity.pdbx_description
1 polymer ?
#
loop_
_entity_poly.entity_id
_entity_poly.type
_entity_poly.pdbx_seq_one_letter_code
_entity_poly.pdbx_strand_id
1 'polypeptide(L)'
;MLFQASALLFFASVSQIVAQVPLAPINAAWTKQYDLSQVPNIATKPVGTGICASTSCGPDECDKCWESCGNCPRQEDVYGCKKGEWALSFDDGPEESTSELLDILDAAKVKVTLLMIGSQVVKFPQIVKRAYDAGHLIAQHTWSHPHLMTLSNEQIVAELRATEDAIFNVTGVKTAYIRPPFGEADDRVKAVFKAMG
;
A
#
# COMPACT_ATOMS: atom_id res chain seq x y z
N MET A 1 24.18 11.12 46.13
CA MET A 1 23.74 10.11 45.16
C MET A 1 22.27 10.37 44.85
N LEU A 2 21.99 11.14 43.78
CA LEU A 2 20.66 11.26 43.19
C LEU A 2 20.80 10.77 41.75
N PHE A 3 20.14 9.67 41.42
CA PHE A 3 19.98 9.23 40.03
C PHE A 3 18.63 9.77 39.53
N GLN A 4 18.68 10.77 38.65
CA GLN A 4 17.57 11.06 37.73
C GLN A 4 17.61 10.01 36.64
N ALA A 5 16.59 9.17 36.56
CA ALA A 5 16.31 8.36 35.38
C ALA A 5 15.31 9.13 34.51
N SER A 6 15.81 9.86 33.52
CA SER A 6 14.99 10.32 32.40
C SER A 6 14.67 9.10 31.54
N ALA A 7 13.44 8.61 31.64
CA ALA A 7 12.87 7.73 30.64
C ALA A 7 12.53 8.59 29.41
N LEU A 8 13.48 8.70 28.47
CA LEU A 8 13.16 9.09 27.10
C LEU A 8 12.33 7.95 26.50
N LEU A 9 11.01 8.08 26.56
CA LEU A 9 10.09 7.37 25.67
C LEU A 9 10.34 7.90 24.25
N PHE A 10 11.17 7.18 23.51
CA PHE A 10 11.27 7.34 22.06
C PHE A 10 9.92 6.94 21.46
N PHE A 11 9.11 7.93 21.10
CA PHE A 11 8.09 7.74 20.09
C PHE A 11 8.81 7.52 18.76
N ALA A 12 9.06 6.26 18.41
CA ALA A 12 9.36 5.93 17.01
C ALA A 12 8.08 6.23 16.22
N SER A 13 8.09 7.30 15.44
CA SER A 13 7.08 7.49 14.39
C SER A 13 7.06 6.25 13.51
N VAL A 14 5.88 5.82 13.04
CA VAL A 14 5.71 4.70 12.09
C VAL A 14 6.70 4.77 10.91
N SER A 15 7.13 5.97 10.51
CA SER A 15 8.23 6.20 9.54
C SER A 15 9.59 5.57 9.86
N GLN A 16 9.91 5.23 11.11
CA GLN A 16 11.21 4.66 11.47
C GLN A 16 11.22 3.12 11.50
N ILE A 17 10.05 2.46 11.47
CA ILE A 17 9.95 0.99 11.54
C ILE A 17 10.02 0.36 10.14
N VAL A 18 9.73 1.12 9.07
CA VAL A 18 10.11 0.75 7.69
C VAL A 18 11.61 1.07 7.49
N ALA A 19 12.46 0.39 8.25
CA ALA A 19 13.90 0.41 8.04
C ALA A 19 14.22 -0.21 6.67
N GLN A 20 14.30 0.65 5.64
CA GLN A 20 14.82 0.44 4.28
C GLN A 20 14.70 -0.99 3.74
N VAL A 21 13.48 -1.52 3.64
CA VAL A 21 13.23 -2.68 2.78
C VAL A 21 13.59 -2.26 1.35
N PRO A 22 14.49 -2.97 0.66
CA PRO A 22 14.84 -2.62 -0.70
C PRO A 22 13.61 -2.78 -1.61
N LEU A 23 13.54 -1.95 -2.66
CA LEU A 23 12.55 -2.11 -3.71
C LEU A 23 12.56 -3.55 -4.23
N ALA A 24 11.40 -4.05 -4.62
CA ALA A 24 11.27 -5.32 -5.31
C ALA A 24 12.18 -5.32 -6.55
N PRO A 25 12.98 -6.38 -6.77
CA PRO A 25 13.86 -6.44 -7.92
C PRO A 25 13.05 -6.48 -9.21
N ILE A 26 13.42 -5.64 -10.18
CA ILE A 26 12.78 -5.63 -11.50
C ILE A 26 12.97 -6.99 -12.17
N ASN A 27 11.85 -7.57 -12.62
CA ASN A 27 11.83 -8.80 -13.39
C ASN A 27 11.23 -8.53 -14.78
N ALA A 28 12.06 -8.67 -15.82
CA ALA A 28 11.63 -8.45 -17.20
C ALA A 28 10.51 -9.42 -17.63
N ALA A 29 10.42 -10.62 -17.05
CA ALA A 29 9.34 -11.55 -17.33
C ALA A 29 8.00 -11.08 -16.75
N TRP A 30 8.01 -10.34 -15.63
CA TRP A 30 6.80 -9.71 -15.09
C TRP A 30 6.34 -8.54 -15.95
N THR A 31 7.28 -7.65 -16.32
CA THR A 31 6.95 -6.47 -17.12
C THR A 31 6.34 -6.86 -18.48
N LYS A 32 6.86 -7.91 -19.12
CA LYS A 32 6.36 -8.41 -20.42
C LYS A 32 4.94 -8.98 -20.38
N GLN A 33 4.37 -9.24 -19.21
CA GLN A 33 3.01 -9.76 -19.08
C GLN A 33 1.94 -8.68 -19.28
N TYR A 34 2.32 -7.41 -19.15
CA TYR A 34 1.38 -6.28 -19.12
C TYR A 34 1.62 -5.37 -20.32
N ASP A 35 0.55 -4.98 -21.01
CA ASP A 35 0.62 -3.96 -22.05
C ASP A 35 0.66 -2.57 -21.41
N LEU A 36 1.88 -2.03 -21.30
CA LEU A 36 2.11 -0.69 -20.76
C LEU A 36 2.11 0.39 -21.86
N SER A 37 1.78 0.06 -23.11
CA SER A 37 1.79 1.02 -24.23
C SER A 37 0.76 2.15 -24.07
N GLN A 38 -0.31 1.89 -23.32
CA GLN A 38 -1.39 2.84 -23.04
C GLN A 38 -1.15 3.66 -21.76
N VAL A 39 -0.05 3.41 -21.04
CA VAL A 39 0.29 4.17 -19.83
C VAL A 39 0.73 5.58 -20.23
N PRO A 40 0.11 6.65 -19.69
CA PRO A 40 0.50 8.02 -19.98
C PRO A 40 1.98 8.29 -19.68
N ASN A 41 2.65 9.02 -20.56
CA ASN A 41 4.04 9.42 -20.39
C ASN A 41 4.16 10.64 -19.45
N ILE A 42 3.88 10.41 -18.16
CA ILE A 42 4.04 11.40 -17.08
C ILE A 42 5.40 11.17 -16.41
N ALA A 43 6.18 12.23 -16.24
CA ALA A 43 7.49 12.14 -15.60
C ALA A 43 7.38 11.71 -14.13
N THR A 44 8.39 10.99 -13.63
CA THR A 44 8.47 10.67 -12.20
C THR A 44 8.64 11.94 -11.37
N LYS A 45 8.07 11.95 -10.17
CA LYS A 45 8.05 13.09 -9.25
C LYS A 45 8.82 12.71 -7.99
N PRO A 46 10.05 13.22 -7.78
CA PRO A 46 10.77 13.00 -6.54
C PRO A 46 10.00 13.53 -5.33
N VAL A 47 10.18 12.90 -4.17
CA VAL A 47 9.59 13.34 -2.89
C VAL A 47 9.98 14.80 -2.60
N GLY A 48 9.05 15.61 -2.11
CA GLY A 48 9.30 17.01 -1.75
C GLY A 48 9.44 17.99 -2.92
N THR A 49 9.12 17.59 -4.16
CA THR A 49 9.23 18.47 -5.34
C THR A 49 8.05 19.43 -5.56
N GLY A 50 7.05 19.42 -4.67
CA GLY A 50 5.98 20.42 -4.70
C GLY A 50 5.05 20.38 -3.50
N ILE A 51 4.53 21.57 -3.15
CA ILE A 51 3.52 21.79 -2.12
C ILE A 51 2.30 22.37 -2.82
N CYS A 52 1.14 21.71 -2.74
CA CYS A 52 -0.07 22.34 -3.23
C CYS A 52 -0.44 23.56 -2.39
N ALA A 53 -0.95 24.59 -3.07
CA ALA A 53 -1.51 25.76 -2.39
C ALA A 53 -2.78 25.41 -1.57
N SER A 54 -3.49 24.33 -1.94
CA SER A 54 -4.65 23.75 -1.24
C SER A 54 -4.41 22.29 -0.87
N THR A 55 -5.03 21.81 0.22
CA THR A 55 -4.96 20.40 0.67
C THR A 55 -5.74 19.41 -0.21
N SER A 56 -6.18 19.85 -1.39
CA SER A 56 -6.98 19.07 -2.33
C SER A 56 -6.57 19.39 -3.75
N CYS A 57 -6.40 18.35 -4.55
CA CYS A 57 -6.30 18.40 -6.00
C CYS A 57 -7.60 18.87 -6.64
N GLY A 58 -7.53 19.87 -7.54
CA GLY A 58 -8.62 20.15 -8.46
C GLY A 58 -8.85 18.97 -9.43
N PRO A 59 -10.08 18.75 -9.92
CA PRO A 59 -10.41 17.65 -10.84
C PRO A 59 -9.65 17.71 -12.19
N ASP A 60 -9.14 18.89 -12.55
CA ASP A 60 -8.37 19.12 -13.78
C ASP A 60 -6.85 19.26 -13.53
N GLU A 61 -6.38 19.02 -12.30
CA GLU A 61 -4.99 19.20 -11.88
C GLU A 61 -4.32 17.89 -11.43
N CYS A 62 -4.95 16.76 -11.69
CA CYS A 62 -4.55 15.44 -11.18
C CYS A 62 -3.13 15.05 -11.59
N ASP A 63 -2.69 15.42 -12.79
CA ASP A 63 -1.31 15.19 -13.25
C ASP A 63 -0.27 16.12 -12.60
N LYS A 64 -0.74 17.26 -12.09
CA LYS A 64 0.09 18.26 -11.41
C LYS A 64 0.14 18.05 -9.91
N CYS A 65 -0.75 17.22 -9.36
CA CYS A 65 -0.77 16.95 -7.94
C CYS A 65 0.51 16.27 -7.44
N TRP A 66 0.96 16.79 -6.31
CA TRP A 66 2.10 16.29 -5.54
C TRP A 66 1.61 15.48 -4.34
N GLU A 67 2.54 14.77 -3.70
CA GLU A 67 2.35 14.04 -2.43
C GLU A 67 1.49 14.81 -1.40
N SER A 68 1.74 16.12 -1.25
CA SER A 68 1.08 16.98 -0.26
C SER A 68 -0.41 17.27 -0.54
N CYS A 69 -0.91 16.92 -1.72
CA CYS A 69 -2.22 17.34 -2.23
C CYS A 69 -3.31 16.27 -2.12
N GLY A 70 -2.93 15.07 -1.70
CA GLY A 70 -3.76 13.88 -1.79
C GLY A 70 -3.89 13.36 -3.23
N ASN A 71 -4.77 12.39 -3.42
CA ASN A 71 -5.06 11.81 -4.73
C ASN A 71 -6.30 12.46 -5.35
N CYS A 72 -6.31 12.57 -6.67
CA CYS A 72 -7.49 12.95 -7.44
C CYS A 72 -8.33 11.69 -7.74
N PRO A 73 -9.44 11.44 -7.02
CA PRO A 73 -10.26 10.25 -7.21
C PRO A 73 -10.87 10.23 -8.63
N ARG A 74 -10.73 9.10 -9.32
CA ARG A 74 -11.42 8.79 -10.57
C ARG A 74 -12.69 7.99 -10.27
N GLN A 75 -13.60 7.91 -11.24
CA GLN A 75 -14.88 7.22 -11.05
C GLN A 75 -14.69 5.71 -10.82
N GLU A 76 -13.64 5.15 -11.43
CA GLU A 76 -13.21 3.77 -11.26
C GLU A 76 -12.51 3.49 -9.92
N ASP A 77 -12.05 4.53 -9.21
CA ASP A 77 -11.38 4.35 -7.93
C ASP A 77 -12.42 4.10 -6.82
N VAL A 78 -12.07 3.24 -5.87
CA VAL A 78 -12.95 2.93 -4.73
C VAL A 78 -12.77 3.97 -3.64
N TYR A 79 -13.68 4.95 -3.60
CA TYR A 79 -13.76 5.97 -2.54
C TYR A 79 -15.06 5.86 -1.76
N GLY A 80 -14.95 5.55 -0.46
CA GLY A 80 -16.08 5.46 0.45
C GLY A 80 -16.93 4.20 0.27
N CYS A 81 -18.00 4.10 1.07
CA CYS A 81 -18.97 3.01 1.04
C CYS A 81 -20.35 3.55 0.62
N LYS A 82 -21.27 2.66 0.26
CA LYS A 82 -22.67 3.03 0.06
C LYS A 82 -23.25 3.58 1.37
N LYS A 83 -24.30 4.38 1.26
CA LYS A 83 -24.96 4.98 2.43
C LYS A 83 -25.42 3.88 3.41
N GLY A 84 -24.97 3.98 4.66
CA GLY A 84 -25.29 3.03 5.73
C GLY A 84 -24.33 1.84 5.82
N GLU A 85 -23.33 1.77 4.95
CA GLU A 85 -22.26 0.77 4.99
C GLU A 85 -20.96 1.41 5.48
N TRP A 86 -20.08 0.58 6.04
CA TRP A 86 -18.72 0.97 6.44
C TRP A 86 -17.76 -0.18 6.15
N ALA A 87 -16.51 0.17 5.85
CA ALA A 87 -15.42 -0.78 5.66
C ALA A 87 -14.26 -0.35 6.56
N LEU A 88 -13.92 -1.18 7.53
CA LEU A 88 -12.72 -1.00 8.35
C LEU A 88 -11.54 -1.63 7.63
N SER A 89 -10.42 -0.89 7.57
CA SER A 89 -9.20 -1.36 6.94
C SER A 89 -7.96 -0.99 7.73
N PHE A 90 -6.93 -1.83 7.70
CA PHE A 90 -5.63 -1.60 8.32
C PHE A 90 -4.52 -1.73 7.27
N ASP A 91 -3.60 -0.77 7.26
CA ASP A 91 -2.44 -0.72 6.36
C ASP A 91 -1.17 -1.20 7.11
N ASP A 92 -0.08 -1.36 6.36
CA ASP A 92 1.30 -1.60 6.82
C ASP A 92 1.61 -2.93 7.51
N GLY A 93 0.60 -3.76 7.77
CA GLY A 93 0.78 -5.12 8.29
C GLY A 93 1.27 -6.13 7.23
N PRO A 94 1.44 -7.40 7.62
CA PRO A 94 1.39 -7.91 8.98
C PRO A 94 2.63 -7.53 9.80
N GLU A 95 2.46 -7.45 11.11
CA GLU A 95 3.55 -7.37 12.09
C GLU A 95 3.19 -8.19 13.34
N GLU A 96 4.05 -8.18 14.37
CA GLU A 96 3.83 -8.97 15.59
C GLU A 96 2.48 -8.65 16.26
N SER A 97 2.11 -7.35 16.29
CA SER A 97 0.85 -6.86 16.87
C SER A 97 -0.39 -7.32 16.09
N THR A 98 -0.24 -7.73 14.83
CA THR A 98 -1.37 -8.13 13.97
C THR A 98 -2.11 -9.35 14.53
N SER A 99 -1.43 -10.24 15.27
CA SER A 99 -2.11 -11.37 15.91
C SER A 99 -3.10 -10.93 16.99
N GLU A 100 -2.73 -9.93 17.80
CA GLU A 100 -3.61 -9.36 18.82
C GLU A 100 -4.80 -8.63 18.16
N LEU A 101 -4.54 -7.90 17.08
CA LEU A 101 -5.62 -7.31 16.27
C LEU A 101 -6.62 -8.36 15.79
N LEU A 102 -6.15 -9.50 15.27
CA LEU A 102 -7.03 -10.58 14.83
C LEU A 102 -7.85 -11.18 15.98
N ASP A 103 -7.29 -11.32 17.18
CA ASP A 103 -8.03 -11.79 18.36
C ASP A 103 -9.19 -10.84 18.71
N ILE A 104 -8.94 -9.53 18.66
CA ILE A 104 -9.96 -8.49 18.90
C ILE A 104 -11.06 -8.57 17.83
N LEU A 105 -10.68 -8.70 16.56
CA LEU A 105 -11.63 -8.78 15.44
C LEU A 105 -12.48 -10.05 15.49
N ASP A 106 -11.90 -11.19 15.88
CA ASP A 106 -12.60 -12.45 16.08
C ASP A 106 -13.62 -12.35 17.22
N ALA A 107 -13.21 -11.76 18.37
CA ALA A 107 -14.11 -11.52 19.50
C ALA A 107 -15.27 -10.57 19.14
N ALA A 108 -14.98 -9.54 18.35
CA ALA A 108 -15.98 -8.59 17.85
C ALA A 108 -16.84 -9.16 16.70
N LYS A 109 -16.45 -10.31 16.12
CA LYS A 109 -17.05 -10.90 14.91
C LYS A 109 -17.08 -9.94 13.72
N VAL A 110 -16.05 -9.12 13.58
CA VAL A 110 -15.91 -8.11 12.52
C VAL A 110 -14.92 -8.61 11.46
N LYS A 111 -15.29 -8.46 10.19
CA LYS A 111 -14.38 -8.67 9.05
C LYS A 111 -13.90 -7.32 8.53
N VAL A 112 -12.65 -7.29 8.10
CA VAL A 112 -11.91 -6.07 7.73
C VAL A 112 -11.10 -6.33 6.47
N THR A 113 -10.62 -5.26 5.87
CA THR A 113 -9.61 -5.32 4.81
C THR A 113 -8.22 -5.11 5.41
N LEU A 114 -7.29 -6.02 5.15
CA LEU A 114 -5.89 -5.90 5.56
C LEU A 114 -5.05 -5.63 4.31
N LEU A 115 -4.44 -4.47 4.26
CA LEU A 115 -3.62 -4.02 3.14
C LEU A 115 -2.16 -4.27 3.49
N MET A 116 -1.63 -5.36 2.97
CA MET A 116 -0.38 -5.93 3.46
C MET A 116 0.82 -5.54 2.60
N ILE A 117 1.94 -5.26 3.27
CA ILE A 117 3.23 -5.04 2.63
C ILE A 117 3.87 -6.39 2.27
N GLY A 118 4.26 -6.58 1.02
CA GLY A 118 4.75 -7.87 0.51
C GLY A 118 5.96 -8.45 1.26
N SER A 119 6.93 -7.59 1.60
CA SER A 119 8.08 -8.02 2.42
C SER A 119 7.70 -8.50 3.82
N GLN A 120 6.64 -7.94 4.41
CA GLN A 120 6.12 -8.37 5.70
C GLN A 120 5.31 -9.67 5.60
N VAL A 121 4.60 -9.89 4.48
CA VAL A 121 3.92 -11.17 4.20
C VAL A 121 4.91 -12.33 4.23
N VAL A 122 6.11 -12.15 3.65
CA VAL A 122 7.19 -13.15 3.70
C VAL A 122 7.71 -13.37 5.12
N LYS A 123 7.75 -12.32 5.95
CA LYS A 123 8.21 -12.39 7.35
C LYS A 123 7.19 -13.06 8.28
N PHE A 124 5.89 -12.86 8.04
CA PHE A 124 4.81 -13.34 8.91
C PHE A 124 3.75 -14.20 8.18
N PRO A 125 4.14 -15.26 7.44
CA PRO A 125 3.20 -16.02 6.60
C PRO A 125 2.09 -16.71 7.41
N GLN A 126 2.38 -17.10 8.66
CA GLN A 126 1.39 -17.73 9.55
C GLN A 126 0.27 -16.75 9.94
N ILE A 127 0.61 -15.47 10.18
CA ILE A 127 -0.37 -14.43 10.51
C ILE A 127 -1.25 -14.13 9.30
N VAL A 128 -0.66 -14.03 8.11
CA VAL A 128 -1.39 -13.83 6.85
C VAL A 128 -2.35 -14.98 6.58
N LYS A 129 -1.89 -16.23 6.77
CA LYS A 129 -2.75 -17.41 6.60
C LYS A 129 -3.91 -17.40 7.59
N ARG A 130 -3.66 -17.08 8.86
CA ARG A 130 -4.70 -16.94 9.89
C ARG A 130 -5.72 -15.88 9.48
N ALA A 131 -5.28 -14.70 9.07
CA ALA A 131 -6.17 -13.62 8.66
C ALA A 131 -7.06 -14.03 7.47
N TYR A 132 -6.47 -14.69 6.47
CA TYR A 132 -7.21 -15.20 5.32
C TYR A 132 -8.22 -16.29 5.71
N ASP A 133 -7.83 -17.27 6.51
CA ASP A 133 -8.69 -18.36 6.97
C ASP A 133 -9.84 -17.86 7.86
N ALA A 134 -9.60 -16.77 8.61
CA ALA A 134 -10.64 -16.08 9.36
C ALA A 134 -11.61 -15.29 8.46
N GLY A 135 -11.39 -15.20 7.16
CA GLY A 135 -12.28 -14.55 6.20
C GLY A 135 -12.12 -13.02 6.11
N HIS A 136 -10.97 -12.48 6.49
CA HIS A 136 -10.64 -11.08 6.21
C HIS A 136 -10.29 -10.91 4.72
N LEU A 137 -10.60 -9.75 4.15
CA LEU A 137 -10.17 -9.42 2.78
C LEU A 137 -8.69 -9.04 2.83
N ILE A 138 -7.85 -9.77 2.08
CA ILE A 138 -6.43 -9.44 1.91
C ILE A 138 -6.26 -8.63 0.62
N ALA A 139 -5.65 -7.46 0.76
CA ALA A 139 -5.29 -6.56 -0.33
C ALA A 139 -3.80 -6.22 -0.22
N GLN A 140 -3.21 -5.67 -1.29
CA GLN A 140 -1.79 -5.35 -1.30
C GLN A 140 -1.52 -3.88 -1.01
N HIS A 141 -0.37 -3.62 -0.38
CA HIS A 141 0.14 -2.29 -0.08
C HIS A 141 1.59 -2.12 -0.56
N THR A 142 1.90 -2.67 -1.74
CA THR A 142 3.25 -2.76 -2.35
C THR A 142 4.23 -3.62 -1.55
N TRP A 143 5.44 -3.81 -2.08
CA TRP A 143 6.42 -4.72 -1.48
C TRP A 143 7.22 -4.06 -0.38
N SER A 144 7.60 -2.80 -0.61
CA SER A 144 8.51 -2.03 0.25
C SER A 144 7.95 -0.68 0.71
N HIS A 145 6.67 -0.39 0.42
CA HIS A 145 6.00 0.88 0.74
C HIS A 145 6.68 2.14 0.16
N PRO A 146 7.02 2.20 -1.14
CA PRO A 146 7.64 3.37 -1.74
C PRO A 146 6.60 4.41 -2.21
N HIS A 147 7.05 5.66 -2.39
CA HIS A 147 6.29 6.69 -3.12
C HIS A 147 6.21 6.32 -4.61
N LEU A 148 5.07 5.79 -5.05
CA LEU A 148 4.94 5.21 -6.41
C LEU A 148 5.16 6.22 -7.54
N MET A 149 4.88 7.50 -7.30
CA MET A 149 5.13 8.56 -8.30
C MET A 149 6.62 8.79 -8.58
N THR A 150 7.52 8.32 -7.70
CA THR A 150 8.98 8.40 -7.88
C THR A 150 9.52 7.29 -8.79
N LEU A 151 8.76 6.21 -8.98
CA LEU A 151 9.20 4.98 -9.61
C LEU A 151 8.90 4.91 -11.11
N SER A 152 9.74 4.19 -11.85
CA SER A 152 9.44 3.79 -13.23
C SER A 152 8.28 2.80 -13.28
N ASN A 153 7.65 2.63 -14.44
CA ASN A 153 6.53 1.71 -14.59
C ASN A 153 6.95 0.25 -14.28
N GLU A 154 8.16 -0.14 -14.65
CA GLU A 154 8.73 -1.47 -14.37
C GLU A 154 8.97 -1.70 -12.88
N GLN A 155 9.38 -0.67 -12.16
CA GLN A 155 9.54 -0.72 -10.70
C GLN A 155 8.18 -0.84 -10.01
N ILE A 156 7.15 -0.11 -10.46
CA ILE A 156 5.78 -0.28 -9.95
C ILE A 156 5.31 -1.72 -10.19
N VAL A 157 5.47 -2.25 -11.41
CA VAL A 157 5.10 -3.64 -11.70
C VAL A 157 5.83 -4.62 -10.78
N ALA A 158 7.12 -4.41 -10.50
CA ALA A 158 7.89 -5.26 -9.60
C ALA A 158 7.35 -5.24 -8.16
N GLU A 159 7.04 -4.06 -7.62
CA GLU A 159 6.46 -3.89 -6.28
C GLU A 159 5.12 -4.64 -6.14
N LEU A 160 4.28 -4.56 -7.17
CA LEU A 160 2.96 -5.18 -7.16
C LEU A 160 3.03 -6.69 -7.35
N ARG A 161 3.85 -7.17 -8.29
CA ARG A 161 4.01 -8.60 -8.56
C ARG A 161 4.65 -9.34 -7.41
N ALA A 162 5.71 -8.79 -6.82
CA ALA A 162 6.37 -9.42 -5.69
C ALA A 162 5.40 -9.57 -4.50
N THR A 163 4.53 -8.57 -4.29
CA THR A 163 3.51 -8.60 -3.24
C THR A 163 2.38 -9.58 -3.53
N GLU A 164 1.84 -9.58 -4.75
CA GLU A 164 0.82 -10.56 -5.16
C GLU A 164 1.35 -11.99 -5.03
N ASP A 165 2.56 -12.26 -5.51
CA ASP A 165 3.17 -13.59 -5.45
C ASP A 165 3.38 -14.03 -3.99
N ALA A 166 3.83 -13.13 -3.11
CA ALA A 166 3.99 -13.41 -1.68
C ALA A 166 2.65 -13.78 -1.01
N ILE A 167 1.59 -13.01 -1.30
CA ILE A 167 0.24 -13.27 -0.76
C ILE A 167 -0.32 -14.57 -1.34
N PHE A 168 -0.17 -14.80 -2.64
CA PHE A 168 -0.64 -16.00 -3.32
C PHE A 168 0.03 -17.27 -2.77
N ASN A 169 1.33 -17.23 -2.50
CA ASN A 169 2.06 -18.37 -1.95
C ASN A 169 1.56 -18.79 -0.56
N VAL A 170 0.97 -17.87 0.21
CA VAL A 170 0.41 -18.15 1.54
C VAL A 170 -1.07 -18.54 1.45
N THR A 171 -1.85 -17.81 0.65
CA THR A 171 -3.32 -17.85 0.69
C THR A 171 -3.94 -18.67 -0.45
N GLY A 172 -3.19 -18.90 -1.53
CA GLY A 172 -3.69 -19.49 -2.77
C GLY A 172 -4.55 -18.55 -3.62
N VAL A 173 -4.67 -17.27 -3.25
CA VAL A 173 -5.47 -16.28 -3.98
C VAL A 173 -4.66 -15.05 -4.38
N LYS A 174 -5.00 -14.48 -5.52
CA LYS A 174 -4.42 -13.22 -5.99
C LYS A 174 -5.21 -12.05 -5.42
N THR A 175 -4.52 -10.96 -5.10
CA THR A 175 -5.15 -9.73 -4.60
C THR A 175 -5.87 -8.99 -5.72
N ALA A 176 -7.10 -8.55 -5.47
CA ALA A 176 -7.87 -7.74 -6.42
C ALA A 176 -7.85 -6.23 -6.10
N TYR A 177 -7.29 -5.85 -4.95
CA TYR A 177 -7.29 -4.46 -4.47
C TYR A 177 -5.90 -4.04 -4.04
N ILE A 178 -5.59 -2.77 -4.32
CA ILE A 178 -4.42 -2.06 -3.83
C ILE A 178 -4.86 -0.72 -3.22
N ARG A 179 -4.21 -0.34 -2.12
CA ARG A 179 -4.09 1.07 -1.75
C ARG A 179 -2.64 1.50 -2.00
N PRO A 180 -2.40 2.59 -2.74
CA PRO A 180 -1.04 3.07 -2.92
C PRO A 180 -0.50 3.62 -1.58
N PRO A 181 0.78 3.37 -1.24
CA PRO A 181 1.48 4.03 -0.14
C PRO A 181 1.26 5.54 -0.15
N PHE A 182 1.08 6.12 1.03
CA PHE A 182 0.83 7.57 1.22
C PHE A 182 -0.43 8.10 0.50
N GLY A 183 -1.25 7.21 -0.08
CA GLY A 183 -2.38 7.60 -0.93
C GLY A 183 -1.96 8.08 -2.33
N GLU A 184 -0.70 7.95 -2.72
CA GLU A 184 -0.15 8.56 -3.93
C GLU A 184 -0.34 7.71 -5.19
N ALA A 185 -1.19 8.15 -6.11
CA ALA A 185 -1.24 7.61 -7.46
C ALA A 185 -1.73 8.67 -8.45
N ASP A 186 -0.87 9.10 -9.36
CA ASP A 186 -1.29 9.91 -10.51
C ASP A 186 -1.84 9.02 -11.65
N ASP A 187 -2.27 9.62 -12.75
CA ASP A 187 -2.87 8.89 -13.88
C ASP A 187 -1.92 7.85 -14.48
N ARG A 188 -0.60 8.05 -14.40
CA ARG A 188 0.39 7.06 -14.83
C ARG A 188 0.38 5.85 -13.90
N VAL A 189 0.46 6.07 -12.58
CA VAL A 189 0.42 4.98 -11.60
C VAL A 189 -0.89 4.20 -11.70
N LYS A 190 -2.04 4.89 -11.81
CA LYS A 190 -3.35 4.25 -11.99
C LYS A 190 -3.46 3.46 -13.29
N ALA A 191 -2.90 3.97 -14.38
CA ALA A 191 -2.87 3.24 -15.65
C ALA A 191 -2.03 1.96 -15.56
N VAL A 192 -0.92 1.97 -14.80
CA VAL A 192 -0.16 0.74 -14.51
C VAL A 192 -1.00 -0.25 -13.71
N PHE A 193 -1.72 0.20 -12.67
CA PHE A 193 -2.63 -0.68 -11.91
C PHE A 193 -3.66 -1.33 -12.83
N LYS A 194 -4.34 -0.52 -13.66
CA LYS A 194 -5.34 -1.00 -14.60
C LYS A 194 -4.79 -1.99 -15.63
N ALA A 195 -3.56 -1.79 -16.09
CA ALA A 195 -2.89 -2.72 -17.00
C ALA A 195 -2.60 -4.08 -16.34
N MET A 196 -2.45 -4.11 -15.01
CA MET A 196 -2.17 -5.32 -14.24
C MET A 196 -3.42 -6.11 -13.83
N GLY A 197 -4.60 -5.49 -13.89
CA GLY A 197 -5.90 -6.08 -13.53
C GLY A 197 -6.34 -5.69 -12.13
#